data_AF-A0A4R5DPL5-F1
#
_entry.id   AF-A0A4R5DPL5-F1
#
_cell.length_a   1.000
_cell.length_b   1.000
_cell.length_c   1.000
_cell.angle_alpha   90.00
_cell.angle_beta   90.00
_cell.angle_gamma   90.00
#
_symmetry.space_group_name_H-M   'P 1'
#
loop_
_entity.id
_entity.type
_entity.pdbx_description
1 polymer ?
#
loop_
_entity_poly.entity_id
_entity_poly.type
_entity_poly.pdbx_seq_one_letter_code
_entity_poly.pdbx_strand_id
1 'polypeptide(L)'
;AATHGHPDWERPLRRLTARHQVLAIEIIDPRELDLPDVGLVEMTDPETGTMHEIVLSARTRERYAAAAAAQRARTRDALRRTGAHHLVLRTDRDWIADIARFALRQRRAAGRPVSTAGARP
;
A
#
# COMPACT_ATOMS: atom_id res chain seq x y z
N ALA A 1 15.93 8.28 16.47
CA ALA A 1 16.09 8.11 15.02
C ALA A 1 15.96 6.64 14.71
N ALA A 2 14.81 6.19 14.18
CA ALA A 2 14.62 4.79 13.85
C ALA A 2 15.58 4.43 12.70
N THR A 3 16.37 3.38 12.88
CA THR A 3 17.24 2.81 11.86
C THR A 3 16.34 2.29 10.73
N HIS A 4 16.29 2.97 9.59
CA HIS A 4 15.45 2.56 8.45
C HIS A 4 16.13 1.42 7.68
N GLY A 5 16.26 0.27 8.34
CA GLY A 5 16.69 -0.99 7.73
C GLY A 5 15.61 -1.61 6.85
N HIS A 6 15.89 -2.79 6.32
CA HIS A 6 14.88 -3.61 5.65
C HIS A 6 13.70 -3.86 6.61
N PRO A 7 12.44 -3.82 6.13
CA PRO A 7 11.30 -4.07 7.00
C PRO A 7 11.38 -5.47 7.61
N ASP A 8 11.01 -5.61 8.89
CA ASP A 8 11.09 -6.89 9.62
C ASP A 8 10.26 -8.00 8.94
N TRP A 9 9.22 -7.62 8.21
CA TRP A 9 8.38 -8.53 7.43
C TRP A 9 9.02 -9.01 6.12
N GLU A 10 10.10 -8.40 5.61
CA GLU A 10 10.66 -8.71 4.30
C GLU A 10 11.16 -10.17 4.22
N ARG A 11 11.90 -10.62 5.24
CA ARG A 11 12.44 -11.97 5.32
C ARG A 11 11.37 -13.07 5.49
N PRO A 12 10.41 -12.97 6.43
CA PRO A 12 9.35 -13.97 6.54
C PRO A 12 8.46 -13.99 5.30
N LEU A 13 8.16 -12.83 4.70
CA LEU A 13 7.35 -12.76 3.48
C LEU A 13 8.04 -13.44 2.29
N ARG A 14 9.36 -13.28 2.14
CA ARG A 14 10.14 -14.00 1.12
C ARG A 14 10.13 -15.52 1.30
N ARG A 15 10.05 -16.02 2.54
CA ARG A 15 9.90 -17.47 2.79
C ARG A 15 8.52 -17.97 2.38
N LEU A 16 7.49 -17.15 2.58
CA LEU A 16 6.11 -17.47 2.21
C LEU A 16 5.95 -17.57 0.69
N THR A 17 6.47 -16.58 -0.05
CA THR A 17 6.40 -16.52 -1.52
C THR A 17 7.13 -17.67 -2.20
N ALA A 18 8.13 -18.28 -1.54
CA ALA A 18 8.85 -19.43 -2.07
C ALA A 18 7.96 -20.68 -2.22
N ARG A 19 6.83 -20.75 -1.50
CA ARG A 19 5.93 -21.93 -1.52
C ARG A 19 4.49 -21.58 -1.88
N HIS A 20 4.11 -20.31 -1.82
CA HIS A 20 2.73 -19.87 -1.96
C HIS A 20 2.61 -18.68 -2.90
N GLN A 21 1.47 -18.58 -3.57
CA GLN A 21 1.10 -17.34 -4.26
C GLN A 21 0.68 -16.31 -3.22
N VAL A 22 1.43 -15.22 -3.10
CA VAL A 22 1.18 -14.16 -2.12
C VAL A 22 0.86 -12.86 -2.83
N LEU A 23 -0.22 -12.22 -2.41
CA LEU A 23 -0.62 -10.88 -2.83
C LEU A 23 -0.52 -9.94 -1.64
N ALA A 24 0.43 -9.01 -1.69
CA ALA A 24 0.47 -7.87 -0.79
C ALA A 24 -0.49 -6.78 -1.28
N ILE A 25 -1.36 -6.30 -0.40
CA ILE A 25 -2.31 -5.23 -0.69
C ILE A 25 -1.90 -4.02 0.14
N GLU A 26 -1.52 -2.93 -0.52
CA GLU A 26 -1.26 -1.63 0.09
C GLU A 26 -2.51 -0.77 -0.05
N ILE A 27 -3.05 -0.28 1.07
CA ILE A 27 -4.21 0.62 1.09
C ILE A 27 -3.69 2.04 1.31
N ILE A 28 -4.09 2.96 0.44
CA ILE A 28 -3.70 4.37 0.51
C ILE A 28 -4.94 5.23 0.72
N ASP A 29 -4.95 6.01 1.80
CA ASP A 29 -5.91 7.09 1.96
C ASP A 29 -5.32 8.42 1.46
N PRO A 30 -6.04 9.24 0.67
CA PRO A 30 -5.57 10.57 0.28
C PRO A 30 -5.27 11.51 1.46
N ARG A 31 -5.88 11.30 2.62
CA ARG A 31 -5.62 12.08 3.85
C ARG A 31 -4.27 11.74 4.48
N GLU A 32 -3.70 10.58 4.16
CA GLU A 32 -2.31 10.23 4.48
C GLU A 32 -1.32 10.78 3.45
N LEU A 33 -1.80 11.42 2.39
CA LEU A 33 -1.00 11.96 1.30
C LEU A 33 -0.86 13.47 1.38
N ASP A 34 -1.94 14.14 1.74
CA ASP A 34 -2.03 15.59 1.82
C ASP A 34 -2.63 15.95 3.18
N LEU A 35 -1.79 16.48 4.07
CA LEU A 35 -2.24 16.98 5.37
C LEU A 35 -3.02 18.28 5.12
N PRO A 36 -4.33 18.33 5.43
CA PRO A 36 -5.16 19.49 5.13
C PRO A 36 -4.65 20.76 5.81
N ASP A 37 -4.93 21.92 5.22
CA ASP A 37 -4.49 23.23 5.72
C ASP A 37 -5.38 23.74 6.86
N VAL A 38 -5.38 23.00 7.97
CA VAL A 38 -6.30 23.23 9.11
C VAL A 38 -5.57 23.69 10.38
N GLY A 39 -4.28 24.04 10.30
CA GLY A 39 -3.53 24.56 11.45
C GLY A 39 -3.19 23.47 12.48
N LEU A 40 -3.61 23.64 13.73
CA LEU A 40 -3.38 22.70 14.82
C LEU A 40 -4.41 21.57 14.74
N VAL A 41 -3.95 20.32 14.61
CA VAL A 41 -4.84 19.15 14.57
C VAL A 41 -4.44 18.17 15.65
N GLU A 42 -5.45 17.70 16.36
CA GLU A 42 -5.35 16.56 17.26
C GLU A 42 -5.56 15.28 16.42
N MET A 43 -4.51 14.47 16.31
CA MET A 43 -4.54 13.22 15.57
C MET A 43 -4.34 12.05 16.50
N THR A 44 -5.28 11.11 16.46
CA THR A 44 -5.20 9.87 17.22
C THR A 44 -4.56 8.79 16.36
N ASP A 45 -3.48 8.20 16.85
CA ASP A 45 -2.87 7.01 16.26
C ASP A 45 -3.83 5.82 16.41
N PRO A 46 -4.29 5.22 15.29
CA PRO A 46 -5.23 4.09 15.34
C PRO A 46 -4.63 2.81 15.92
N GLU A 47 -3.31 2.67 15.97
CA GLU A 47 -2.63 1.47 16.50
C GLU A 47 -2.46 1.53 18.02
N THR A 48 -2.30 2.73 18.57
CA THR A 48 -1.97 2.92 20.00
C THR A 48 -3.03 3.67 20.80
N GLY A 49 -3.96 4.37 20.15
CA GLY A 49 -4.83 5.37 20.80
C GLY A 49 -4.10 6.66 21.20
N THR A 50 -2.82 6.76 20.79
CA THR A 50 -1.91 7.91 20.79
C THR A 50 -2.50 9.26 20.39
N MET A 51 -2.93 10.15 21.30
CA MET A 51 -3.34 11.50 20.90
C MET A 51 -2.13 12.42 20.72
N HIS A 52 -1.96 12.96 19.52
CA HIS A 52 -0.86 13.86 19.18
C HIS A 52 -1.37 15.19 18.64
N GLU A 53 -0.84 16.26 19.20
CA GLU A 53 -1.08 17.62 18.72
C GLU A 53 -0.03 17.96 17.64
N ILE A 54 -0.47 18.17 16.40
CA ILE A 54 0.42 18.38 15.26
C ILE A 54 0.11 19.73 14.60
N VAL A 55 1.13 20.57 14.45
CA VAL A 55 1.04 21.82 13.68
C VAL A 55 1.25 21.53 12.19
N LEU A 56 0.18 21.61 11.41
CA LEU A 56 0.17 21.40 9.96
C LEU A 56 0.61 22.66 9.20
N SER A 57 1.88 23.03 9.36
CA SER A 57 2.50 24.10 8.55
C SER A 57 2.83 23.62 7.12
N ALA A 58 3.02 24.54 6.17
CA ALA A 58 3.47 24.21 4.81
C ALA A 58 4.78 23.38 4.80
N ARG A 59 5.75 23.75 5.65
CA ARG A 59 7.01 23.00 5.82
C ARG A 59 6.78 21.61 6.42
N THR A 60 5.82 21.47 7.34
CA THR A 60 5.43 20.16 7.89
C THR A 60 4.82 19.30 6.79
N ARG A 61 3.92 19.85 5.97
CA ARG A 61 3.27 19.17 4.84
C ARG A 61 4.28 18.68 3.82
N GLU A 62 5.21 19.53 3.38
CA GLU A 62 6.27 19.16 2.43
C GLU A 62 7.17 18.03 2.98
N ARG A 63 7.62 18.16 4.22
CA ARG A 63 8.45 17.13 4.87
C ARG A 63 7.71 15.82 5.03
N TYR A 64 6.42 15.88 5.38
CA TYR A 64 5.57 14.70 5.52
C TYR A 64 5.36 14.02 4.16
N ALA A 65 5.01 14.78 3.11
CA ALA A 65 4.86 14.26 1.76
C ALA A 65 6.15 13.59 1.25
N ALA A 66 7.31 14.21 1.48
CA ALA A 66 8.61 13.64 1.15
C ALA A 66 8.89 12.35 1.93
N ALA A 67 8.61 12.33 3.24
CA ALA A 67 8.79 11.16 4.09
C ALA A 67 7.86 10.01 3.68
N ALA A 68 6.59 10.30 3.39
CA ALA A 68 5.59 9.34 2.92
C ALA A 68 6.00 8.75 1.56
N ALA A 69 6.44 9.59 0.61
CA ALA A 69 6.95 9.13 -0.68
C ALA A 69 8.17 8.21 -0.52
N ALA A 70 9.11 8.57 0.35
CA ALA A 70 10.29 7.76 0.64
C ALA A 70 9.91 6.42 1.31
N GLN A 71 8.96 6.43 2.24
CA GLN A 71 8.45 5.21 2.88
C GLN A 71 7.79 4.28 1.88
N ARG A 72 6.95 4.80 0.99
CA ARG A 72 6.31 3.99 -0.06
C ARG A 72 7.30 3.42 -1.05
N ALA A 73 8.33 4.18 -1.42
CA ALA A 73 9.41 3.66 -2.25
C ALA A 73 10.12 2.48 -1.56
N ARG A 74 10.42 2.60 -0.26
CA ARG A 74 11.01 1.50 0.52
C ARG A 74 10.10 0.27 0.58
N THR A 75 8.81 0.45 0.88
CA THR A 75 7.83 -0.65 0.93
C THR A 75 7.72 -1.36 -0.42
N ARG A 76 7.58 -0.59 -1.51
CA ARG A 76 7.53 -1.13 -2.86
C ARG A 76 8.78 -1.93 -3.20
N ASP A 77 9.96 -1.40 -2.90
CA ASP A 77 11.22 -2.07 -3.23
C ASP A 77 11.44 -3.32 -2.37
N ALA A 78 11.03 -3.30 -1.10
CA ALA A 78 11.01 -4.48 -0.24
C ALA A 78 10.06 -5.56 -0.75
N LEU A 79 8.82 -5.21 -1.12
CA LEU A 79 7.86 -6.15 -1.72
C LEU A 79 8.37 -6.74 -3.05
N ARG A 80 9.04 -5.93 -3.88
CA ARG A 80 9.68 -6.44 -5.11
C ARG A 80 10.75 -7.49 -4.79
N ARG A 81 11.54 -7.31 -3.74
CA ARG A 81 12.56 -8.28 -3.30
C ARG A 81 11.97 -9.57 -2.72
N THR A 82 10.74 -9.55 -2.23
CA THR A 82 10.10 -10.78 -1.71
C THR A 82 9.50 -11.64 -2.82
N GLY A 83 9.27 -11.08 -4.01
CA GLY A 83 8.58 -11.77 -5.11
C GLY A 83 7.06 -11.85 -4.92
N ALA A 84 6.51 -11.22 -3.89
CA ALA A 84 5.06 -11.10 -3.73
C ALA A 84 4.49 -10.23 -4.85
N HIS A 85 3.28 -10.57 -5.32
CA HIS A 85 2.55 -9.63 -6.14
C HIS A 85 2.09 -8.44 -5.28
N HIS A 86 2.00 -7.27 -5.88
CA HIS A 86 1.65 -6.04 -5.16
C HIS A 86 0.46 -5.35 -5.82
N LEU A 87 -0.61 -5.15 -5.04
CA LEU A 87 -1.80 -4.41 -5.43
C LEU A 87 -1.93 -3.18 -4.53
N VAL A 88 -2.02 -2.00 -5.14
CA VAL A 88 -2.29 -0.76 -4.42
C VAL A 88 -3.76 -0.41 -4.61
N LEU A 89 -4.48 -0.21 -3.50
CA LEU A 89 -5.86 0.25 -3.45
C LEU A 89 -5.91 1.65 -2.85
N ARG A 90 -6.91 2.44 -3.26
CA ARG A 90 -7.16 3.76 -2.69
C ARG A 90 -8.55 3.85 -2.10
N THR A 91 -8.68 4.54 -0.97
CA THR A 91 -9.97 4.72 -0.28
C THR A 91 -10.92 5.67 -1.04
N ASP A 92 -10.40 6.51 -1.93
CA ASP A 92 -11.15 7.47 -2.75
C ASP A 92 -11.47 6.98 -4.18
N ARG A 93 -11.26 5.70 -4.46
CA ARG A 93 -11.50 5.11 -5.79
C ARG A 93 -12.39 3.87 -5.70
N ASP A 94 -12.92 3.48 -6.84
CA ASP A 94 -13.55 2.16 -6.99
C ASP A 94 -12.49 1.06 -6.90
N TRP A 95 -12.29 0.58 -5.68
CA TRP A 95 -11.34 -0.48 -5.34
C TRP A 95 -11.74 -1.84 -5.93
N ILE A 96 -13.04 -2.07 -6.20
CA ILE A 96 -13.51 -3.30 -6.85
C ILE A 96 -12.98 -3.34 -8.28
N ALA A 97 -13.09 -2.22 -9.00
CA ALA A 97 -12.55 -2.10 -10.34
C ALA A 97 -11.02 -2.24 -10.37
N ASP A 98 -10.30 -1.76 -9.34
CA ASP A 98 -8.84 -1.93 -9.22
C ASP A 98 -8.44 -3.40 -9.03
N ILE A 99 -9.14 -4.14 -8.17
CA ILE A 99 -8.94 -5.59 -7.99
C ILE A 99 -9.20 -6.33 -9.31
N ALA A 100 -10.31 -6.04 -9.99
CA ALA A 100 -10.67 -6.67 -11.25
C ALA A 100 -9.59 -6.43 -12.33
N ARG A 101 -9.13 -5.19 -12.47
CA ARG A 101 -8.02 -4.82 -13.38
C ARG A 101 -6.75 -5.61 -13.05
N PHE A 102 -6.42 -5.75 -11.76
CA PHE A 102 -5.26 -6.50 -11.33
C PHE A 102 -5.37 -7.98 -11.69
N ALA A 103 -6.51 -8.63 -11.40
CA ALA A 103 -6.76 -10.02 -11.73
C ALA A 103 -6.63 -10.27 -13.25
N LEU A 104 -7.17 -9.37 -14.09
CA LEU A 104 -7.04 -9.48 -15.54
C LEU A 104 -5.58 -9.38 -16.01
N ARG A 105 -4.78 -8.48 -15.43
CA ARG A 105 -3.35 -8.36 -15.75
C ARG A 105 -2.59 -9.64 -15.39
N GLN A 106 -2.86 -10.22 -14.22
CA GLN A 106 -2.22 -11.45 -13.77
C GLN A 106 -2.53 -12.64 -14.68
N ARG A 107 -3.78 -12.76 -15.13
CA ARG A 107 -4.20 -13.83 -16.06
C ARG A 107 -3.46 -13.76 -17.39
N ARG A 108 -3.24 -12.56 -17.92
CA ARG A 108 -2.47 -12.33 -19.16
C ARG A 108 -1.00 -12.69 -18.97
N ALA A 109 -0.40 -12.28 -17.85
CA ALA A 109 1.00 -12.60 -17.53
C ALA A 109 1.22 -14.11 -17.34
N ALA A 110 0.21 -14.85 -16.86
CA ALA A 110 0.26 -16.30 -16.67
C ALA A 110 -0.01 -17.12 -17.95
N GLY A 111 -0.25 -16.49 -19.11
CA GLY A 111 -0.49 -17.19 -20.39
C GLY A 111 -1.74 -18.09 -20.42
N ARG A 112 -2.66 -17.95 -19.46
CA ARG A 112 -3.77 -18.88 -19.27
C ARG A 112 -5.05 -18.29 -19.89
N PRO A 113 -5.60 -18.87 -20.98
CA PRO A 113 -6.79 -18.34 -21.63
C PRO A 113 -7.99 -18.38 -20.68
N VAL A 114 -8.83 -17.35 -20.77
CA VAL A 114 -10.12 -17.29 -20.08
C VAL A 114 -11.03 -18.35 -20.70
N SER A 115 -11.22 -19.48 -20.02
CA SER A 115 -12.41 -20.29 -20.25
C SER A 115 -13.60 -19.55 -19.61
N THR A 116 -14.42 -18.90 -20.43
CA THR A 116 -15.80 -18.56 -20.06
C THR A 116 -16.63 -19.83 -20.20
N ALA A 117 -16.48 -20.77 -19.26
CA ALA A 117 -17.41 -21.88 -19.12
C ALA A 117 -18.40 -21.52 -17.99
N GLY A 118 -19.67 -21.30 -18.35
CA GLY A 118 -20.76 -21.27 -17.38
C GLY A 118 -21.68 -20.05 -17.40
N ALA A 119 -22.06 -19.55 -18.57
CA ALA A 119 -23.36 -18.91 -18.73
C ALA A 119 -24.06 -19.63 -19.88
N ARG A 120 -25.00 -20.51 -19.54
CA ARG A 120 -26.00 -21.03 -20.48
C ARG A 120 -27.38 -20.57 -19.98
N PRO A 121 -28.30 -20.32 -20.94
CA PRO A 121 -29.46 -19.45 -20.78
C PRO A 121 -30.50 -19.97 -19.78
#